data_AF-A0A1M6QH62-F1
#
_entry.id   AF-A0A1M6QH62-F1
#
_cell.length_a   1.000
_cell.length_b   1.000
_cell.length_c   1.000
_cell.angle_alpha   90.00
_cell.angle_beta   90.00
_cell.angle_gamma   90.00
#
_symmetry.space_group_name_H-M   'P 1'
#
loop_
_entity.id
_entity.type
_entity.pdbx_description
1 polymer ?
#
loop_
_entity_poly.entity_id
_entity_poly.type
_entity_poly.pdbx_seq_one_letter_code
_entity_poly.pdbx_strand_id
1 'polypeptide(L)' 'MISLLNKGHNYDTIIYNQETGSVVAVFSGRTKEDVISYLKSLPEDVRNGIKAVSMDIVIKIIGKLE' A
#
# COMPACT_ATOMS: atom_id res chain seq x y z
N MET A 1 -2.76 -16.37 -26.20
CA MET A 1 -1.98 -15.23 -25.68
C MET A 1 -2.97 -14.14 -25.29
N ILE A 2 -3.35 -14.06 -24.02
CA ILE A 2 -4.29 -13.04 -23.54
C ILE A 2 -3.45 -11.82 -23.15
N SER A 3 -3.65 -10.72 -23.88
CA SER A 3 -3.07 -9.42 -23.58
C SER A 3 -3.66 -8.91 -22.26
N LEU A 4 -2.85 -8.85 -21.21
CA LEU A 4 -3.20 -8.22 -19.91
C LEU A 4 -2.96 -6.70 -19.93
N LEU A 5 -2.99 -6.07 -21.10
CA LEU A 5 -2.93 -4.62 -21.22
C LEU A 5 -4.29 -4.02 -20.81
N ASN A 6 -4.27 -3.17 -19.77
CA ASN A 6 -5.34 -2.26 -19.38
C ASN A 6 -6.62 -2.83 -18.76
N LYS A 7 -6.52 -3.67 -17.72
CA LYS A 7 -7.48 -3.53 -16.63
C LYS A 7 -6.89 -2.53 -15.65
N GLY A 8 -7.29 -1.27 -15.77
CA GLY A 8 -6.93 -0.17 -14.87
C GLY A 8 -7.38 -0.50 -13.46
N HIS A 9 -6.59 -1.30 -12.76
CA HIS A 9 -6.85 -1.65 -11.38
C HIS A 9 -6.31 -0.50 -10.53
N ASN A 10 -7.16 0.49 -10.24
CA ASN A 10 -6.91 1.48 -9.20
C ASN A 10 -7.06 0.78 -7.86
N TYR A 11 -5.94 0.32 -7.31
CA TYR A 11 -5.87 -0.15 -5.94
C TYR A 11 -5.36 0.98 -5.07
N ASP A 12 -5.98 1.16 -3.91
CA ASP A 12 -5.43 2.01 -2.87
C ASP A 12 -4.31 1.27 -2.15
N THR A 13 -3.25 1.99 -1.81
CA THR A 13 -2.24 1.55 -0.87
C THR A 13 -2.71 1.87 0.53
N ILE A 14 -2.71 0.85 1.39
CA ILE A 14 -3.03 0.97 2.81
C ILE A 14 -1.72 0.83 3.59
N ILE A 15 -1.42 1.82 4.43
CA ILE A 15 -0.31 1.75 5.38
C ILE A 15 -0.88 1.35 6.74
N TYR A 16 -0.33 0.27 7.29
CA TYR A 16 -0.79 -0.33 8.53
C TYR A 16 0.33 -0.31 9.56
N ASN A 17 0.01 0.19 10.75
CA ASN A 17 0.89 0.08 11.90
C ASN A 17 0.70 -1.30 12.54
N GLN A 18 1.69 -2.18 12.39
CA GLN A 18 1.62 -3.56 12.88
C GLN A 18 1.67 -3.68 14.40
N GLU A 19 2.26 -2.70 15.10
CA GLU A 19 2.34 -2.70 16.56
C GLU A 19 0.99 -2.37 17.20
N THR A 20 0.29 -1.38 16.65
CA THR A 20 -1.01 -0.91 17.17
C THR A 20 -2.22 -1.57 16.52
N GLY A 21 -2.01 -2.24 15.39
CA GLY A 21 -3.07 -2.84 14.61
C GLY A 21 -3.98 -1.87 13.86
N SER A 22 -3.49 -0.65 13.57
CA SER A 22 -4.30 0.44 13.02
C SER A 22 -3.86 0.84 11.61
N VAL A 23 -4.84 1.19 10.76
CA VAL A 23 -4.57 1.84 9.47
C VAL A 23 -4.15 3.29 9.73
N VAL A 24 -2.99 3.68 9.22
CA VAL A 24 -2.41 5.03 9.42
C VAL A 24 -2.47 5.89 8.17
N ALA A 25 -2.61 5.29 6.99
CA ALA A 25 -2.85 6.02 5.75
C ALA A 25 -3.52 5.13 4.70
N VAL A 26 -4.30 5.77 3.83
CA VAL A 26 -4.84 5.20 2.61
C VAL A 26 -4.61 6.20 1.50
N PHE A 27 -3.98 5.80 0.40
CA PHE A 27 -3.77 6.67 -0.76
C PHE A 27 -3.85 5.89 -2.06
N SER A 28 -4.34 6.56 -3.10
CA SER A 28 -4.43 5.96 -4.43
C SER A 28 -3.06 5.94 -5.10
N GLY A 29 -2.71 4.81 -5.71
CA GLY A 29 -1.39 4.58 -6.29
C GLY A 29 -0.70 3.39 -5.63
N ARG A 30 0.25 2.80 -6.36
CA ARG A 30 1.04 1.63 -5.92
C ARG A 30 2.49 1.73 -6.33
N THR A 31 2.90 2.90 -6.81
CA THR A 31 4.25 3.07 -7.34
C THR A 31 5.22 3.19 -6.17
N LYS A 32 6.46 2.81 -6.41
CA LYS A 32 7.54 3.01 -5.45
C LYS A 32 7.63 4.48 -5.07
N GLU A 33 7.38 5.37 -6.03
CA GLU A 33 7.44 6.82 -5.88
C GLU A 33 6.35 7.32 -4.92
N ASP A 34 5.12 6.80 -5.00
CA ASP A 34 4.03 7.15 -4.08
C ASP A 34 4.37 6.76 -2.64
N VAL A 35 4.86 5.53 -2.45
CA VAL A 35 5.25 5.01 -1.12
C VAL A 35 6.44 5.79 -0.56
N ILE A 36 7.46 6.09 -1.37
CA ILE A 36 8.60 6.92 -0.95
C ILE A 36 8.14 8.32 -0.56
N SER A 37 7.23 8.92 -1.33
CA SER A 37 6.70 10.25 -1.05
C SER A 37 5.96 10.28 0.28
N TYR A 38 5.16 9.25 0.57
CA TYR A 38 4.51 9.09 1.87
C TYR A 38 5.53 8.92 3.02
N LEU A 39 6.52 8.03 2.89
CA LEU A 39 7.53 7.84 3.95
C LEU A 39 8.34 9.11 4.22
N LYS A 40 8.56 9.93 3.18
CA LYS A 40 9.23 11.24 3.28
C LYS A 40 8.35 12.35 3.85
N SER A 41 7.02 12.20 3.85
CA SER A 41 6.12 13.18 4.47
C SER A 41 5.94 12.95 5.97
N LEU A 42 6.29 11.76 6.48
CA LEU A 42 6.25 11.48 7.91
C LEU A 42 7.22 12.37 8.70
N PRO A 43 6.85 12.79 9.93
CA PRO A 43 7.75 13.47 10.85
C PRO A 43 9.05 12.68 11.04
N GLU A 44 10.15 13.38 11.27
CA GLU A 44 11.48 12.78 11.39
C GLU A 44 11.54 11.73 12.52
N ASP A 45 10.95 12.04 13.68
CA ASP A 45 10.89 11.11 14.82
C ASP A 45 10.15 9.81 14.47
N VAL A 46 9.07 9.91 13.70
CA VAL A 46 8.29 8.74 13.24
C VAL A 46 9.13 7.92 12.27
N ARG A 47 9.80 8.57 11.31
CA ARG A 47 10.63 7.89 10.32
C ARG A 47 11.81 7.15 10.95
N ASN A 48 12.48 7.78 11.90
CA ASN A 48 13.58 7.18 12.66
C ASN A 48 13.11 6.03 13.55
N GLY A 49 11.83 6.01 13.94
CA GLY A 49 11.20 4.91 14.68
C GLY A 49 10.84 3.68 13.84
N ILE A 50 10.82 3.78 12.50
CA ILE A 50 10.49 2.64 11.62
C ILE A 50 11.66 1.65 11.60
N LYS A 51 11.46 0.49 12.23
CA LYS A 51 12.49 -0.58 12.30
C LYS A 51 12.46 -1.52 11.10
N ALA A 52 11.28 -1.75 10.54
CA ALA A 52 11.07 -2.65 9.42
C ALA A 52 9.80 -2.26 8.66
N VAL A 53 9.76 -2.60 7.37
CA VAL A 53 8.57 -2.46 6.52
C VAL A 53 8.35 -3.77 5.79
N SER A 54 7.16 -4.35 5.96
CA SER A 54 6.68 -5.46 5.14
C SER A 54 5.71 -4.93 4.10
N MET A 55 5.88 -5.31 2.84
CA MET A 55 4.94 -4.99 1.78
C MET A 55 4.42 -6.29 1.19
N ASP A 56 3.12 -6.53 1.33
CA ASP A 56 2.46 -7.65 0.67
C ASP A 56 1.92 -7.18 -0.69
N ILE A 57 2.44 -7.75 -1.77
CA ILE A 57 1.98 -7.46 -3.14
C ILE A 57 1.10 -8.63 -3.60
N VAL A 58 -0.21 -8.35 -3.67
CA VAL A 58 -1.32 -9.05 -4.37
C VAL A 58 -1.88 -10.33 -3.72
N ILE A 59 -3.16 -10.25 -3.28
CA ILE A 59 -4.17 -11.30 -3.50
C ILE A 59 -5.48 -10.68 -3.97
N LYS A 60 -5.95 -11.08 -5.15
CA LYS A 60 -7.32 -10.85 -5.64
C LYS A 60 -8.06 -12.19 -5.60
N ILE A 61 -8.86 -12.45 -4.55
CA ILE A 61 -9.92 -13.45 -4.60
C ILE A 61 -11.18 -12.72 -5.10
N ILE A 62 -11.61 -13.03 -6.32
CA ILE A 62 -12.91 -12.58 -6.83
C ILE A 62 -13.97 -13.54 -6.28
N GLY A 63 -14.51 -13.22 -5.10
CA GLY A 63 -15.75 -13.82 -4.63
C GLY A 63 -16.93 -13.14 -5.34
N LYS A 64 -17.73 -13.92 -6.05
CA LYS A 64 -19.02 -13.48 -6.58
C LYS A 64 -19.93 -13.26 -5.35
N LEU A 65 -20.20 -12.01 -5.00
CA LEU A 65 -21.35 -11.69 -4.16
C LEU A 65 -22.59 -11.72 -5.08
N GLU A 66 -23.61 -12.37 -4.55
CA GLU A 66 -24.82 -12.88 -5.22
C GLU A 66 -25.54 -11.85 -6.09
#